data_AF-A0A7V5P355-F1
#
_entry.id   AF-A0A7V5P355-F1
#
_cell.length_a   1.000
_cell.length_b   1.000
_cell.length_c   1.000
_cell.angle_alpha   90.00
_cell.angle_beta   90.00
_cell.angle_gamma   90.00
#
_symmetry.space_group_name_H-M   'P 1'
#
loop_
_entity.id
_entity.type
_entity.pdbx_description
1 polymer ?
#
loop_
_entity_poly.entity_id
_entity_poly.type
_entity_poly.pdbx_seq_one_letter_code
_entity_poly.pdbx_strand_id
1 'polypeptide(L)'
;MKCPKCNTDNAPDAKFCLSCGEPLSRKTVVVGAFQPQQESKIIIGKNYEVVAKLGEGGMGVVYKAVHNLSGQEVAIKMLPPELSQDENIRT
;
A
#
# COMPACT_ATOMS: atom_id res chain seq x y z
N MET A 1 21.23 8.63 -28.82
CA MET A 1 20.74 9.93 -28.33
C MET A 1 21.70 10.51 -27.30
N LYS A 2 21.80 11.84 -27.19
CA LYS A 2 22.63 12.50 -26.17
C LYS A 2 21.90 12.58 -24.82
N CYS A 3 22.61 12.31 -23.73
CA CYS A 3 22.08 12.45 -22.39
C CYS A 3 21.87 13.94 -22.05
N PRO A 4 20.69 14.37 -21.58
CA PRO A 4 20.44 15.78 -21.27
C PRO A 4 21.21 16.29 -20.04
N LYS A 5 21.72 15.39 -19.20
CA LYS A 5 22.43 15.73 -17.96
C LYS A 5 23.94 15.84 -18.13
N CYS A 6 24.56 14.85 -18.78
CA CYS A 6 26.02 14.77 -18.91
C CYS A 6 26.50 14.79 -20.38
N ASN A 7 25.59 14.94 -21.34
CA ASN A 7 25.88 15.03 -22.77
C ASN A 7 26.53 13.80 -23.43
N THR A 8 26.69 12.70 -22.70
CA THR A 8 27.19 11.42 -23.23
C THR A 8 26.31 10.91 -24.37
N ASP A 9 26.94 10.37 -25.43
CA ASP A 9 26.25 9.69 -26.52
C ASP A 9 25.84 8.27 -26.09
N ASN A 10 24.55 7.97 -26.19
CA ASN A 10 23.97 6.67 -25.85
C ASN A 10 23.28 6.04 -27.05
N ALA A 11 23.02 4.74 -27.01
CA ALA A 11 22.21 4.06 -28.03
C ALA A 11 20.79 4.69 -28.13
N PRO A 12 20.14 4.64 -29.30
CA PRO A 12 18.80 5.24 -29.49
C PRO A 12 17.71 4.64 -28.57
N ASP A 13 17.89 3.40 -28.14
CA ASP A 13 16.98 2.62 -27.30
C ASP A 13 17.46 2.49 -25.84
N ALA A 14 18.55 3.17 -25.47
CA ALA A 14 19.07 3.15 -24.12
C ALA A 14 18.03 3.69 -23.10
N LYS A 15 17.73 2.89 -22.08
CA LYS A 15 16.79 3.29 -21.00
C LYS A 15 17.42 4.29 -20.04
N PHE A 16 18.72 4.17 -19.79
CA PHE A 16 19.53 5.00 -18.89
C PHE A 16 20.84 5.41 -19.56
N CYS A 17 21.45 6.49 -19.08
CA CYS A 17 22.75 6.95 -19.55
C CYS A 17 23.87 6.04 -19.03
N LEU A 18 24.73 5.56 -19.93
CA LEU A 18 25.86 4.68 -19.61
C LEU A 18 26.96 5.34 -18.77
N SER A 19 27.02 6.68 -18.74
CA SER A 19 28.03 7.41 -17.98
C SER A 19 27.51 7.88 -16.62
N CYS A 20 26.32 8.48 -16.56
CA CYS A 20 25.82 9.13 -15.34
C CYS A 20 24.51 8.54 -14.78
N GLY A 21 23.96 7.50 -15.40
CA GLY A 21 22.75 6.81 -14.93
C GLY A 21 21.42 7.56 -15.16
N GLU A 22 21.42 8.72 -15.81
CA GLU A 22 20.18 9.50 -16.04
C GLU A 22 19.21 8.72 -16.94
N PRO A 23 17.92 8.58 -16.58
CA PRO A 23 16.93 7.94 -17.44
C PRO A 23 16.75 8.74 -18.75
N LEU A 24 16.94 8.07 -19.89
CA LEU A 24 16.83 8.68 -21.23
C LEU A 24 15.44 8.48 -21.85
N SER A 25 14.71 7.47 -21.36
CA SER A 25 13.30 7.23 -21.69
C SER A 25 12.42 7.85 -20.62
N ARG A 26 12.05 9.12 -20.81
CA ARG A 26 10.98 9.74 -20.02
C ARG A 26 9.67 9.06 -20.45
N LYS A 27 9.30 7.96 -19.79
CA LYS A 27 7.87 7.62 -19.74
C LYS A 27 7.23 8.85 -19.10
N THR A 28 6.56 9.66 -19.89
CA THR A 28 5.60 10.62 -19.38
C THR A 28 4.55 9.76 -18.69
N VAL A 29 4.77 9.44 -17.41
CA VAL A 29 3.68 9.15 -16.52
C VAL A 29 2.92 10.45 -16.57
N VAL A 30 1.82 10.45 -17.32
CA VAL A 30 0.81 11.46 -17.13
C VAL A 30 0.51 11.31 -15.64
N VAL A 31 1.03 12.22 -14.83
CA VAL A 31 0.38 12.56 -13.57
C VAL A 31 -0.91 13.23 -14.00
N GLY A 32 -1.83 12.42 -14.54
CA GLY A 32 -3.24 12.72 -14.47
C GLY A 32 -3.47 13.08 -13.03
N ALA A 33 -4.21 14.17 -12.80
CA ALA A 33 -4.61 14.61 -11.48
C ALA A 33 -4.80 13.38 -10.59
N PHE A 34 -4.10 13.35 -9.45
CA PHE A 34 -4.39 12.41 -8.38
C PHE A 34 -5.86 12.64 -8.03
N GLN A 35 -6.76 12.01 -8.77
CA GLN A 35 -8.09 11.71 -8.30
C GLN A 35 -7.80 10.71 -7.20
N PRO A 36 -7.99 11.03 -5.90
CA PRO A 36 -7.94 10.00 -4.89
C PRO A 36 -8.92 8.93 -5.36
N GLN A 37 -8.36 7.81 -5.83
CA GLN A 37 -9.14 6.61 -6.02
C GLN A 37 -9.72 6.37 -4.64
N GLN A 38 -11.04 6.49 -4.55
CA GLN A 38 -11.77 6.45 -3.30
C GLN A 38 -11.52 5.08 -2.69
N GLU A 39 -10.45 4.97 -1.90
CA GLU A 39 -10.11 3.78 -1.14
C GLU A 39 -11.32 3.54 -0.25
N SER A 40 -12.02 2.44 -0.51
CA SER A 40 -13.15 2.02 0.30
C SER A 40 -12.63 1.78 1.71
N LYS A 41 -12.80 2.78 2.57
CA LYS A 41 -12.44 2.76 3.98
C LYS A 41 -13.11 1.55 4.65
N ILE A 42 -12.32 0.56 5.04
CA ILE A 42 -12.82 -0.65 5.68
C ILE A 42 -13.12 -0.30 7.14
N ILE A 43 -14.39 -0.35 7.51
CA ILE A 43 -14.85 -0.19 8.88
C ILE A 43 -15.21 -1.56 9.46
N ILE A 44 -14.54 -1.95 10.54
CA ILE A 44 -14.89 -3.15 11.32
C ILE A 44 -15.83 -2.73 12.45
N GLY A 45 -16.99 -3.39 12.53
CA GLY A 45 -18.06 -3.02 13.46
C GLY A 45 -18.63 -1.65 13.12
N LYS A 46 -18.65 -0.73 14.10
CA LYS A 46 -19.17 0.64 13.91
C LYS A 46 -18.09 1.73 13.90
N ASN A 47 -16.97 1.49 14.59
CA ASN A 47 -16.06 2.56 14.98
C ASN A 47 -14.58 2.27 14.72
N TYR A 48 -14.21 1.17 14.05
CA TYR A 48 -12.81 0.85 13.83
C TYR A 48 -12.46 0.95 12.35
N GLU A 49 -11.67 1.95 11.99
CA GLU A 49 -11.13 2.10 10.65
C GLU A 49 -9.85 1.29 10.51
N VAL A 50 -9.80 0.37 9.54
CA VAL A 50 -8.59 -0.39 9.22
C VAL A 50 -7.61 0.50 8.48
N VAL A 51 -6.39 0.57 9.00
CA VAL A 51 -5.27 1.35 8.43
C VAL A 51 -4.35 0.46 7.60
N ALA A 52 -4.02 -0.74 8.11
CA ALA A 52 -3.10 -1.65 7.44
C ALA A 52 -3.26 -3.10 7.95
N LYS A 53 -2.85 -4.08 7.15
CA LYS A 53 -2.64 -5.46 7.61
C LYS A 53 -1.28 -5.56 8.30
N LEU A 54 -1.25 -6.10 9.53
CA LEU A 54 -0.03 -6.31 10.30
C LEU A 54 0.54 -7.72 10.11
N GLY A 55 -0.30 -8.73 9.92
CA GLY A 55 0.16 -10.11 9.73
C GLY A 55 -0.95 -11.11 9.48
N GLU A 56 -0.59 -12.29 8.99
CA GLU A 56 -1.50 -13.42 8.73
C GLU A 56 -0.81 -14.74 9.08
N GLY A 57 -1.57 -15.69 9.62
CA GLY A 57 -1.13 -17.06 9.85
C GLY A 57 -2.32 -17.98 10.13
N GLY A 58 -2.06 -19.20 10.62
CA GLY A 58 -3.11 -20.21 10.84
C GLY A 58 -4.23 -19.80 11.81
N MET A 59 -3.98 -18.80 12.67
CA MET A 59 -4.98 -18.27 13.62
C MET A 59 -5.71 -17.03 13.10
N GLY A 60 -5.59 -16.72 11.80
CA GLY A 60 -6.28 -15.61 11.15
C GLY A 60 -5.37 -14.42 10.82
N VAL A 61 -6.00 -13.25 10.69
CA VAL A 61 -5.36 -12.03 10.18
C VAL A 61 -5.41 -10.92 11.21
N VAL A 62 -4.30 -10.21 11.40
CA VAL A 62 -4.19 -9.07 12.33
C VAL A 62 -4.10 -7.78 11.52
N TYR A 63 -4.92 -6.79 11.88
CA TYR A 63 -4.96 -5.47 11.28
C TYR A 63 -4.61 -4.39 12.30
N LYS A 64 -3.94 -3.33 11.84
CA LYS A 64 -3.89 -2.04 12.53
C LYS A 64 -5.17 -1.29 12.22
N ALA A 65 -5.82 -0.77 13.24
CA ALA A 65 -7.02 0.05 13.10
C ALA A 65 -6.98 1.25 14.04
N VAL A 66 -7.83 2.23 13.79
CA VAL A 66 -8.07 3.39 14.66
C VAL A 66 -9.51 3.35 15.15
N HIS A 67 -9.70 3.46 16.46
CA HIS A 67 -11.03 3.64 17.04
C HIS A 67 -11.48 5.10 16.82
N ASN A 68 -12.41 5.32 15.89
CA ASN A 68 -12.84 6.63 15.42
C ASN A 68 -13.31 7.58 16.54
N LEU A 69 -13.86 7.05 17.64
CA LEU A 69 -14.35 7.88 18.74
C LEU A 69 -13.25 8.33 19.70
N SER A 70 -12.25 7.48 19.96
CA SER A 70 -11.16 7.82 20.90
C SER A 70 -9.85 8.24 20.20
N GLY A 71 -9.74 8.03 18.89
CA GLY A 71 -8.50 8.21 18.14
C GLY A 71 -7.41 7.17 18.47
N GLN A 72 -7.73 6.17 19.29
CA GLN A 72 -6.75 5.19 19.74
C GLN A 72 -6.40 4.20 18.63
N GLU A 73 -5.10 3.97 18.42
CA GLU A 73 -4.61 2.89 17.57
C GLU A 73 -4.76 1.54 18.27
N VAL A 74 -5.31 0.56 17.57
CA VAL A 74 -5.58 -0.78 18.08
C VAL A 74 -5.17 -1.85 17.07
N ALA A 75 -4.96 -3.08 17.54
CA ALA A 75 -4.82 -4.25 16.70
C ALA A 75 -6.12 -5.07 16.73
N ILE A 76 -6.66 -5.42 15.55
CA ILE A 76 -7.85 -6.27 15.41
C ILE A 76 -7.43 -7.61 14.83
N LYS A 77 -7.67 -8.70 15.57
CA LYS A 77 -7.43 -10.07 15.10
C LYS A 77 -8.74 -10.66 14.59
N MET A 78 -8.85 -10.85 13.29
CA MET A 78 -9.96 -11.56 12.66
C MET A 78 -9.67 -13.06 12.67
N LEU A 79 -10.53 -13.82 13.33
CA LEU A 79 -10.44 -15.28 13.37
C LEU A 79 -11.01 -15.90 12.09
N PRO A 80 -10.49 -17.06 11.66
CA PRO A 80 -11.11 -17.87 10.61
C PRO A 80 -12.57 -18.19 10.95
N PRO A 81 -13.47 -18.30 9.96
CA PRO A 81 -14.89 -18.60 10.18
C PRO A 81 -15.13 -19.86 11.01
N GLU A 82 -14.26 -20.87 10.86
CA GLU A 82 -14.31 -22.15 11.57
C GLU A 82 -14.13 -21.98 13.08
N LEU A 83 -13.41 -20.94 13.50
CA LEU A 83 -13.22 -20.59 14.90
C LEU A 83 -14.24 -19.55 15.37
N SER A 84 -14.79 -18.73 14.47
CA SER A 84 -15.71 -17.65 14.84
C SER A 84 -17.10 -18.10 15.33
N GLN A 85 -17.48 -19.37 15.15
CA GLN A 85 -18.81 -19.89 15.54
C GLN A 85 -18.86 -20.48 16.96
N ASP A 86 -17.73 -20.53 17.66
CA ASP A 86 -17.70 -21.04 19.03
C ASP A 86 -18.03 -19.90 20.02
N GLU A 87 -19.22 -19.95 20.62
CA GLU A 87 -19.69 -18.98 21.63
C GLU A 87 -18.79 -18.95 22.89
N ASN A 88 -17.85 -19.89 23.03
CA ASN A 88 -16.87 -19.89 24.12
C ASN A 88 -15.62 -19.04 23.85
N ILE A 89 -15.48 -18.43 22.67
CA ILE A 89 -14.38 -17.48 22.40
C ILE A 89 -14.68 -16.15 23.09
N ARG A 90 -14.21 -16.03 24.33
CA ARG A 90 -14.14 -14.75 25.04
C ARG A 90 -12.87 -14.02 24.60
N THR A 91 -13.06 -12.87 23.96
CA THR A 91 -12.02 -11.87 23.63
C THR A 91 -11.84 -10.88 24.77
#